data_AF-A0A7K9REU8-F1
#
_entry.id   AF-A0A7K9REU8-F1
#
_cell.length_a   1.000
_cell.length_b   1.000
_cell.length_c   1.000
_cell.angle_alpha   90.00
_cell.angle_beta   90.00
_cell.angle_gamma   90.00
#
_symmetry.space_group_name_H-M   'P 1'
#
loop_
_entity.id
_entity.type
_entity.pdbx_description
1 polymer ?
#
loop_
_entity_poly.entity_id
_entity_poly.type
_entity_poly.pdbx_seq_one_letter_code
_entity_poly.pdbx_strand_id
1 'polypeptide(L)'
;MTLWNGSYPFYPGANACFPFDTTRAVIVTIFLSMLATSIIILPGIRGRGRLFWFLRLVLGLFMGAVILTVQFTRDWETGWVQANTSYKSFSPAQVNADIGLHIGLAGVNVTLRGNPVRQINETIDYNEHFPWNFGADYDHSYSQGLQKGRPSPILLVAEKFTLQSPCAVHRQYRIAGHYVSLTLWLAFCTWLVSILLFSMSILLYGGHMLLLTATLIFFSLIFFSTARNTLKCPIQFGSVSLRTDYGESFWLTLGAGLLCLLLGLGVVILNSVRPEKLKLIFSLDKSSKEEMWDKSCLPAEPSCSAQDELMVPLGELCHVTATKL
;
A
#
# COMPACT_ATOMS: atom_id res chain seq x y z
N MET A 1 19.38 7.66 46.85
CA MET A 1 19.65 6.26 46.46
C MET A 1 19.55 6.17 44.95
N THR A 2 20.66 6.05 44.23
CA THR A 2 20.62 5.62 42.84
C THR A 2 20.19 4.16 42.84
N LEU A 3 19.27 3.78 41.96
CA LEU A 3 18.59 2.46 41.97
C LEU A 3 19.54 1.26 41.83
N TRP A 4 20.84 1.49 41.56
CA TRP A 4 21.87 0.46 41.39
C TRP A 4 23.17 0.90 42.08
N ASN A 5 23.68 0.04 42.96
CA ASN A 5 24.87 0.24 43.79
C ASN A 5 26.17 0.25 42.98
N GLY A 6 26.57 1.39 42.42
CA GLY A 6 27.95 1.70 42.00
C GLY A 6 28.61 0.80 40.93
N SER A 7 27.91 -0.21 40.41
CA SER A 7 28.42 -1.12 39.38
C SER A 7 28.03 -0.64 37.98
N TYR A 8 29.03 -0.50 37.10
CA TYR A 8 28.85 -0.14 35.70
C TYR A 8 28.90 -1.40 34.81
N PRO A 9 28.08 -1.49 33.74
CA PRO A 9 27.05 -0.54 33.30
C PRO A 9 25.78 -0.62 34.16
N PHE A 10 25.08 0.52 34.29
CA PHE A 10 23.83 0.60 35.07
C PHE A 10 22.70 -0.31 34.56
N TYR A 11 22.75 -0.69 33.28
CA TYR A 11 21.82 -1.63 32.66
C TYR A 11 22.63 -2.76 32.00
N PRO A 12 22.95 -3.84 32.72
CA PRO A 12 23.79 -4.94 32.22
C PRO A 12 23.06 -5.90 31.26
N GLY A 13 21.81 -5.60 30.88
CA GLY A 13 21.03 -6.40 29.94
C GLY A 13 21.49 -6.19 28.49
N ALA A 14 21.38 -7.24 27.68
CA ALA A 14 21.55 -7.10 26.23
C ALA A 14 20.45 -6.18 25.67
N ASN A 15 20.84 -5.27 24.79
CA ASN A 15 19.87 -4.42 24.07
C ASN A 15 18.96 -5.32 23.24
N ALA A 16 17.65 -5.10 23.35
CA ALA A 16 16.67 -5.83 22.55
C ALA A 16 16.72 -5.36 21.09
N CYS A 17 16.72 -6.31 20.16
CA CYS A 17 16.57 -6.04 18.74
C CYS A 17 15.07 -6.03 18.37
N PHE A 18 14.69 -5.14 17.46
CA PHE A 18 13.32 -5.13 16.95
C PHE A 18 13.12 -6.32 15.99
N PRO A 19 12.06 -7.14 16.17
CA PRO A 19 11.94 -8.44 15.48
C PRO A 19 11.48 -8.36 14.02
N PHE A 20 10.96 -7.21 13.57
CA PHE A 20 10.38 -7.04 12.24
C PHE A 20 11.07 -5.91 11.47
N ASP A 21 10.79 -5.78 10.18
CA ASP A 21 11.16 -4.56 9.47
C ASP A 21 10.36 -3.38 10.05
N THR A 22 11.08 -2.34 10.48
CA THR A 22 10.50 -1.14 11.10
C THR A 22 9.55 -0.41 10.16
N THR A 23 9.86 -0.33 8.86
CA THR A 23 9.01 0.34 7.88
C THR A 23 7.68 -0.39 7.70
N ARG A 24 7.73 -1.72 7.57
CA ARG A 24 6.53 -2.56 7.49
C ARG A 24 5.68 -2.45 8.76
N ALA A 25 6.32 -2.48 9.93
CA ALA A 25 5.62 -2.34 11.22
C ALA A 25 4.91 -0.98 11.35
N VAL A 26 5.56 0.11 10.94
CA VAL A 26 4.96 1.46 10.95
C VAL A 26 3.74 1.51 10.03
N ILE A 27 3.85 1.03 8.79
CA ILE A 27 2.75 1.03 7.82
C ILE A 27 1.56 0.24 8.38
N VAL A 28 1.79 -0.99 8.84
CA VAL A 28 0.72 -1.84 9.41
C VAL A 28 0.05 -1.17 10.60
N THR A 29 0.83 -0.55 11.50
CA THR A 29 0.29 0.12 12.69
C THR A 29 -0.60 1.32 12.30
N ILE A 30 -0.22 2.12 11.30
CA ILE A 30 -1.02 3.25 10.80
C ILE A 30 -2.35 2.77 10.21
N PHE A 31 -2.34 1.73 9.37
CA PHE A 31 -3.59 1.23 8.78
C PHE A 31 -4.48 0.53 9.81
N LEU A 32 -3.91 -0.16 10.78
CA LEU A 32 -4.66 -0.76 11.89
C LEU A 32 -5.30 0.30 12.79
N SER A 33 -4.61 1.41 13.07
CA SER A 33 -5.20 2.50 13.86
C SER A 33 -6.36 3.17 13.12
N MET A 34 -6.22 3.40 11.81
CA MET A 34 -7.30 3.90 10.94
C MET A 34 -8.48 2.93 10.86
N LEU A 35 -8.23 1.63 10.84
CA LEU A 35 -9.29 0.62 10.89
C LEU A 35 -10.00 0.63 12.25
N ALA A 36 -9.24 0.70 13.36
CA ALA A 36 -9.78 0.74 14.71
C ALA A 36 -10.67 1.97 14.93
N THR A 37 -10.23 3.16 14.50
CA THR A 37 -11.05 4.38 14.59
C THR A 37 -12.33 4.26 13.77
N SER A 38 -12.26 3.65 12.59
CA SER A 38 -13.43 3.40 11.74
C SER A 38 -14.43 2.42 12.36
N ILE A 39 -13.95 1.41 13.10
CA ILE A 39 -14.79 0.48 13.87
C ILE A 39 -15.47 1.21 15.04
N ILE A 40 -14.78 2.14 15.72
CA ILE A 40 -15.34 2.93 16.81
C ILE A 40 -16.47 3.86 16.33
N ILE A 41 -16.32 4.45 15.14
CA ILE A 41 -17.33 5.35 14.53
C ILE A 41 -18.52 4.56 13.96
N LEU A 42 -18.34 3.27 13.67
CA LEU A 42 -19.32 2.41 12.99
C LEU A 42 -20.74 2.40 13.62
N PRO A 43 -20.92 2.41 14.96
CA PRO A 43 -22.25 2.48 15.58
C PRO A 43 -23.02 3.77 15.27
N GLY A 44 -22.34 4.87 14.94
CA GLY A 44 -22.95 6.16 14.61
C GLY A 44 -23.62 6.20 13.24
N ILE A 45 -23.39 5.21 12.38
CA ILE A 45 -23.92 5.17 11.01
C ILE A 45 -25.27 4.44 10.99
N ARG A 46 -26.32 5.15 10.54
CA ARG A 46 -27.71 4.71 10.62
C ARG A 46 -28.10 3.73 9.50
N GLY A 47 -28.60 2.54 9.86
CA GLY A 47 -29.34 1.63 8.97
C GLY A 47 -28.51 0.56 8.23
N ARG A 48 -29.08 -0.02 7.15
CA ARG A 48 -28.45 -1.11 6.36
C ARG A 48 -27.22 -0.68 5.55
N GLY A 49 -27.06 0.61 5.27
CA GLY A 49 -25.89 1.17 4.56
C GLY A 49 -24.57 1.04 5.32
N ARG A 50 -24.62 0.76 6.64
CA ARG A 50 -23.45 0.58 7.51
C ARG A 50 -22.50 -0.52 7.02
N LEU A 51 -23.04 -1.65 6.56
CA LEU A 51 -22.21 -2.76 6.06
C LEU A 51 -21.49 -2.39 4.77
N PHE A 52 -22.16 -1.72 3.83
CA PHE A 52 -21.56 -1.28 2.57
C PHE A 52 -20.50 -0.21 2.79
N TRP A 53 -20.75 0.75 3.68
CA TRP A 53 -19.76 1.75 4.08
C TRP A 53 -18.52 1.10 4.70
N PHE A 54 -18.72 0.17 5.64
CA PHE A 54 -17.61 -0.55 6.29
C PHE A 54 -16.81 -1.39 5.30
N LEU A 55 -17.47 -2.17 4.44
CA LEU A 55 -16.81 -2.97 3.43
C LEU A 55 -15.98 -2.09 2.47
N ARG A 56 -16.54 -0.96 2.03
CA ARG A 56 -15.82 0.00 1.19
C ARG A 56 -14.60 0.57 1.90
N LEU A 57 -14.72 0.94 3.17
CA LEU A 57 -13.63 1.47 3.96
C LEU A 57 -12.52 0.43 4.18
N VAL A 58 -12.88 -0.81 4.54
CA VAL A 58 -11.92 -1.91 4.73
C VAL A 58 -11.20 -2.24 3.43
N LEU A 59 -11.93 -2.38 2.31
CA LEU A 59 -11.33 -2.64 0.99
C LEU A 59 -10.43 -1.48 0.56
N GLY A 60 -10.87 -0.24 0.77
CA GLY A 60 -10.07 0.95 0.50
C GLY A 60 -8.76 0.95 1.28
N LEU A 61 -8.83 0.84 2.61
CA LEU A 61 -7.65 0.80 3.49
C LEU A 61 -6.73 -0.38 3.17
N PHE A 62 -7.29 -1.57 2.92
CA PHE A 62 -6.51 -2.75 2.53
C PHE A 62 -5.71 -2.49 1.25
N MET A 63 -6.32 -1.93 0.22
CA MET A 63 -5.63 -1.59 -1.03
C MET A 63 -4.49 -0.59 -0.81
N GLY A 64 -4.73 0.47 -0.03
CA GLY A 64 -3.68 1.44 0.31
C GLY A 64 -2.52 0.83 1.09
N ALA A 65 -2.84 -0.03 2.07
CA ALA A 65 -1.85 -0.74 2.88
C ALA A 65 -0.98 -1.65 2.01
N VAL A 66 -1.61 -2.39 1.09
CA VAL A 66 -0.90 -3.26 0.14
C VAL A 66 0.03 -2.45 -0.76
N ILE A 67 -0.45 -1.37 -1.40
CA ILE A 67 0.39 -0.57 -2.30
C ILE A 67 1.61 0.01 -1.55
N LEU A 68 1.42 0.55 -0.35
CA LEU A 68 2.53 1.09 0.44
C LEU A 68 3.47 0.02 0.99
N THR A 69 2.95 -1.12 1.46
CA THR A 69 3.82 -2.20 1.96
C THR A 69 4.72 -2.72 0.84
N VAL A 70 4.15 -3.04 -0.32
CA VAL A 70 4.92 -3.57 -1.46
C VAL A 70 5.97 -2.56 -1.96
N GLN A 71 5.67 -1.26 -1.91
CA GLN A 71 6.61 -0.20 -2.27
C GLN A 71 7.91 -0.22 -1.46
N PHE A 72 7.85 -0.57 -0.17
CA PHE A 72 9.01 -0.60 0.73
C PHE A 72 9.51 -2.01 1.05
N THR A 73 8.78 -3.04 0.63
CA THR A 73 9.15 -4.44 0.93
C THR A 73 10.33 -4.88 0.07
N ARG A 74 11.11 -5.81 0.62
CA ARG A 74 12.35 -6.33 0.00
C ARG A 74 12.21 -7.74 -0.56
N ASP A 75 10.96 -8.23 -0.64
CA ASP A 75 10.59 -9.61 -0.97
C ASP A 75 9.82 -9.68 -2.30
N TRP A 76 10.31 -8.95 -3.31
CA TRP A 76 9.76 -9.02 -4.67
C TRP A 76 10.25 -10.27 -5.40
N GLU A 77 11.51 -10.62 -5.18
CA GLU A 77 12.11 -11.86 -5.62
C GLU A 77 12.94 -12.43 -4.48
N THR A 78 12.76 -13.72 -4.19
CA THR A 78 13.37 -14.38 -3.04
C THR A 78 13.96 -15.72 -3.46
N GLY A 79 15.15 -16.05 -2.96
CA GLY A 79 15.78 -17.34 -3.19
C GLY A 79 16.48 -17.82 -1.92
N TRP A 80 16.45 -19.13 -1.69
CA TRP A 80 17.07 -19.75 -0.53
C TRP A 80 17.91 -20.94 -0.96
N VAL A 81 19.05 -21.13 -0.30
CA VAL A 81 19.90 -22.30 -0.50
C VAL A 81 20.55 -22.70 0.81
N GLN A 82 20.53 -23.99 1.10
CA GLN A 82 21.31 -24.55 2.20
C GLN A 82 22.65 -25.02 1.65
N ALA A 83 23.76 -24.51 2.19
CA ALA A 83 25.08 -24.87 1.73
C ALA A 83 26.12 -24.87 2.87
N ASN A 84 27.11 -25.74 2.74
CA ASN A 84 28.33 -25.68 3.54
C ASN A 84 29.29 -24.70 2.88
N THR A 85 29.62 -23.62 3.57
CA THR A 85 30.38 -22.52 2.98
C THR A 85 31.48 -22.02 3.92
N SER A 86 32.50 -21.38 3.35
CA SER A 86 33.52 -20.69 4.14
C SER A 86 32.90 -19.48 4.82
N TYR A 87 33.19 -19.31 6.11
CA TYR A 87 32.54 -18.26 6.90
C TYR A 87 33.38 -16.97 6.98
N LYS A 88 34.64 -17.10 7.40
CA LYS A 88 35.54 -15.96 7.64
C LYS A 88 36.94 -16.20 7.08
N SER A 89 37.61 -15.12 6.70
CA SER A 89 39.01 -15.13 6.32
C SER A 89 39.89 -15.61 7.49
N PHE A 90 41.02 -16.26 7.17
CA PHE A 90 41.96 -16.82 8.15
C PHE A 90 41.39 -17.93 9.05
N SER A 91 40.27 -18.56 8.65
CA SER A 91 39.76 -19.77 9.30
C SER A 91 39.43 -20.84 8.25
N PRO A 92 39.87 -22.09 8.42
CA PRO A 92 39.50 -23.19 7.53
C PRO A 92 38.10 -23.74 7.83
N ALA A 93 37.44 -23.27 8.90
CA ALA A 93 36.15 -23.79 9.33
C ALA A 93 35.05 -23.46 8.31
N GLN A 94 34.29 -24.49 7.93
CA GLN A 94 33.07 -24.34 7.16
C GLN A 94 31.86 -24.32 8.09
N VAL A 95 30.83 -23.57 7.71
CA VAL A 95 29.57 -23.49 8.44
C VAL A 95 28.44 -23.99 7.55
N ASN A 96 27.52 -24.74 8.14
CA ASN A 96 26.28 -25.14 7.48
C ASN A 96 25.27 -24.01 7.68
N ALA A 97 24.94 -23.29 6.62
CA ALA A 97 24.09 -22.12 6.71
C ALA A 97 23.07 -22.07 5.57
N ASP A 98 21.90 -21.55 5.92
CA ASP A 98 20.86 -21.14 4.98
C ASP A 98 21.18 -19.73 4.51
N ILE A 99 21.43 -19.60 3.21
CA ILE A 99 21.74 -18.34 2.55
C ILE A 99 20.48 -17.91 1.80
N GLY A 100 19.94 -16.75 2.16
CA GLY A 100 18.79 -16.16 1.50
C GLY A 100 19.18 -14.92 0.72
N LEU A 101 18.57 -14.77 -0.44
CA LEU A 101 18.68 -13.60 -1.31
C LEU A 101 17.28 -13.01 -1.48
N HIS A 102 17.13 -11.76 -1.05
CA HIS A 102 15.88 -11.02 -1.08
C HIS A 102 16.09 -9.75 -1.91
N ILE A 103 15.51 -9.71 -3.10
CA ILE A 103 15.62 -8.57 -4.01
C ILE A 103 14.37 -7.72 -3.85
N GLY A 104 14.58 -6.45 -3.47
CA GLY A 104 13.56 -5.42 -3.42
C GLY A 104 13.67 -4.41 -4.55
N LEU A 105 12.82 -3.40 -4.53
CA LEU A 105 12.86 -2.31 -5.53
C LEU A 105 14.07 -1.39 -5.34
N ALA A 106 14.43 -1.13 -4.08
CA ALA A 106 15.41 -0.13 -3.68
C ALA A 106 16.77 -0.72 -3.26
N GLY A 107 16.92 -2.04 -3.29
CA GLY A 107 18.15 -2.72 -2.90
C GLY A 107 17.96 -4.22 -2.76
N VAL A 108 19.01 -4.87 -2.26
CA VAL A 108 19.06 -6.31 -2.01
C VAL A 108 19.38 -6.59 -0.56
N ASN A 109 18.72 -7.58 0.02
CA ASN A 109 19.01 -8.14 1.33
C ASN A 109 19.60 -9.52 1.18
N VAL A 110 20.69 -9.77 1.89
CA VAL A 110 21.33 -11.09 1.95
C VAL A 110 21.27 -11.57 3.38
N THR A 111 20.61 -12.70 3.58
CA THR A 111 20.48 -13.35 4.87
C THR A 111 21.43 -14.54 4.95
N LEU A 112 22.06 -14.74 6.11
CA LEU A 112 22.92 -15.88 6.39
C LEU A 112 22.57 -16.37 7.79
N ARG A 113 21.89 -17.52 7.86
CA ARG A 113 21.45 -18.13 9.11
C ARG A 113 22.08 -19.50 9.29
N GLY A 114 22.77 -19.72 10.40
CA GLY A 114 23.36 -21.02 10.71
C GLY A 114 22.30 -22.09 11.00
N ASN A 115 22.56 -23.33 10.58
CA ASN A 115 21.78 -24.51 10.93
C ASN A 115 22.68 -25.54 11.66
N PRO A 116 22.79 -25.50 13.01
CA PRO A 116 22.08 -24.63 13.96
C PRO A 116 22.65 -23.19 14.03
N VAL A 117 21.90 -22.26 14.64
CA VAL A 117 22.27 -20.82 14.66
C VAL A 117 23.60 -20.57 15.37
N ARG A 118 23.90 -21.33 16.44
CA ARG A 118 25.21 -21.28 17.10
C ARG A 118 26.13 -22.36 16.53
N GLN A 119 27.16 -21.92 15.82
CA GLN A 119 28.24 -22.75 15.30
C GLN A 119 29.56 -22.07 15.63
N ILE A 120 30.66 -22.81 15.77
CA ILE A 120 32.00 -22.26 15.97
C ILE A 120 32.09 -21.21 17.11
N ASN A 121 31.30 -21.36 18.17
CA ASN A 121 31.15 -20.42 19.29
C ASN A 121 30.66 -19.01 18.91
N GLU A 122 30.07 -18.86 17.72
CA GLU A 122 29.50 -17.61 17.22
C GLU A 122 28.01 -17.80 16.91
N THR A 123 27.25 -16.70 16.91
CA THR A 123 25.83 -16.69 16.53
C THR A 123 25.72 -16.22 15.10
N ILE A 124 25.36 -17.14 14.18
CA ILE A 124 25.27 -16.88 12.74
C ILE A 124 23.81 -16.55 12.42
N ASP A 125 23.47 -15.27 12.48
CA ASP A 125 22.15 -14.73 12.11
C ASP A 125 22.33 -13.32 11.54
N TYR A 126 22.77 -13.25 10.29
CA TYR A 126 23.06 -12.01 9.59
C TYR A 126 21.94 -11.66 8.62
N ASN A 127 21.61 -10.37 8.53
CA ASN A 127 20.70 -9.80 7.55
C ASN A 127 21.28 -8.46 7.08
N GLU A 128 22.06 -8.49 6.01
CA GLU A 128 22.74 -7.30 5.46
C GLU A 128 21.92 -6.72 4.30
N HIS A 129 21.78 -5.39 4.29
CA HIS A 129 21.08 -4.66 3.23
C HIS A 129 22.07 -3.83 2.41
N PHE A 130 22.01 -3.98 1.09
CA PHE A 130 22.77 -3.18 0.14
C PHE A 130 21.80 -2.34 -0.72
N PRO A 131 21.72 -1.02 -0.49
CA PRO A 131 20.80 -0.15 -1.22
C PRO A 131 21.34 0.21 -2.60
N TRP A 132 20.43 0.38 -3.56
CA TRP A 132 20.72 0.94 -4.89
C TRP A 132 19.71 2.01 -5.31
N ASN A 133 19.04 2.63 -4.34
CA ASN A 133 18.12 3.74 -4.60
C ASN A 133 18.86 4.99 -5.12
N PHE A 134 18.10 5.98 -5.61
CA PHE A 134 18.70 7.22 -6.08
C PHE A 134 19.45 7.92 -4.93
N GLY A 135 20.74 8.17 -5.12
CA GLY A 135 21.61 8.77 -4.11
C GLY A 135 22.38 7.76 -3.24
N ALA A 136 22.06 6.46 -3.29
CA ALA A 136 22.92 5.44 -2.70
C ALA A 136 24.01 5.00 -3.66
N ASP A 137 25.21 4.85 -3.12
CA ASP A 137 26.33 4.21 -3.78
C ASP A 137 26.45 2.77 -3.28
N TYR A 138 26.10 1.84 -4.17
CA TYR A 138 26.16 0.41 -3.91
C TYR A 138 27.60 -0.06 -3.71
N ASP A 139 28.54 0.43 -4.53
CA ASP A 139 29.94 0.01 -4.49
C ASP A 139 30.62 0.54 -3.21
N HIS A 140 30.26 1.75 -2.77
CA HIS A 140 30.68 2.26 -1.47
C HIS A 140 30.12 1.38 -0.33
N SER A 141 28.84 1.04 -0.35
CA SER A 141 28.21 0.17 0.68
C SER A 141 28.85 -1.22 0.72
N TYR A 142 29.19 -1.77 -0.44
CA TYR A 142 29.93 -3.02 -0.57
C TYR A 142 31.35 -2.90 0.00
N SER A 143 32.09 -1.84 -0.33
CA SER A 143 33.44 -1.61 0.20
C SER A 143 33.46 -1.43 1.72
N GLN A 144 32.44 -0.80 2.30
CA GLN A 144 32.26 -0.73 3.75
C GLN A 144 31.99 -2.12 4.36
N GLY A 145 31.21 -2.97 3.68
CA GLY A 145 31.01 -4.37 4.06
C GLY A 145 32.31 -5.18 4.06
N LEU A 146 33.18 -4.96 3.06
CA LEU A 146 34.51 -5.55 2.99
C LEU A 146 35.39 -5.07 4.15
N GLN A 147 35.44 -3.76 4.41
CA GLN A 147 36.24 -3.19 5.52
C GLN A 147 35.76 -3.68 6.90
N LYS A 148 34.45 -3.87 7.07
CA LYS A 148 33.87 -4.44 8.30
C LYS A 148 34.11 -5.95 8.46
N GLY A 149 34.61 -6.63 7.43
CA GLY A 149 34.87 -8.07 7.47
C GLY A 149 33.59 -8.90 7.56
N ARG A 150 32.55 -8.55 6.79
CA ARG A 150 31.31 -9.34 6.73
C ARG A 150 31.61 -10.79 6.25
N PRO A 151 30.77 -11.78 6.64
CA PRO A 151 30.96 -13.17 6.23
C PRO A 151 31.13 -13.34 4.71
N SER A 152 32.04 -14.23 4.31
CA SER A 152 32.37 -14.49 2.90
C SER A 152 31.16 -14.80 1.99
N PRO A 153 30.12 -15.56 2.43
CA PRO A 153 28.98 -15.88 1.57
C PRO A 153 28.13 -14.64 1.25
N ILE A 154 28.02 -13.71 2.20
CA ILE A 154 27.28 -12.46 2.00
C ILE A 154 28.01 -11.58 0.98
N LEU A 155 29.33 -11.46 1.14
CA LEU A 155 30.16 -10.68 0.22
C LEU A 155 30.14 -11.28 -1.19
N LEU A 156 30.18 -12.60 -1.33
CA LEU A 156 30.10 -13.29 -2.63
C LEU A 156 28.81 -12.94 -3.38
N VAL A 157 27.67 -12.93 -2.68
CA VAL A 157 26.39 -12.55 -3.28
C VAL A 157 26.38 -11.07 -3.61
N ALA A 158 26.80 -10.22 -2.68
CA ALA A 158 26.82 -8.78 -2.86
C ALA A 158 27.70 -8.35 -4.05
N GLU A 159 28.83 -9.05 -4.26
CA GLU A 159 29.75 -8.83 -5.38
C GLU A 159 29.06 -9.02 -6.73
N LYS A 160 28.15 -9.99 -6.86
CA LYS A 160 27.39 -10.24 -8.11
C LYS A 160 26.51 -9.07 -8.51
N PHE A 161 26.11 -8.23 -7.56
CA PHE A 161 25.28 -7.04 -7.79
C PHE A 161 26.10 -5.74 -7.81
N THR A 162 27.43 -5.80 -7.90
CA THR A 162 28.27 -4.61 -8.11
C THR A 162 28.19 -4.10 -9.55
N LEU A 163 28.49 -2.83 -9.77
CA LEU A 163 28.46 -2.21 -11.11
C LEU A 163 29.47 -2.82 -12.08
N GLN A 164 30.62 -3.26 -11.55
CA GLN A 164 31.71 -3.87 -12.33
C GLN A 164 31.56 -5.38 -12.54
N SER A 165 30.50 -6.00 -11.99
CA SER A 165 30.29 -7.43 -12.11
C SER A 165 30.05 -7.85 -13.58
N PRO A 166 30.61 -8.99 -14.02
CA PRO A 166 30.43 -9.48 -15.40
C PRO A 166 28.97 -9.86 -15.71
N CYS A 167 28.17 -10.11 -14.67
CA CYS A 167 26.77 -10.46 -14.82
C CYS A 167 25.86 -9.24 -15.12
N ALA A 168 26.35 -8.01 -14.91
CA ALA A 168 25.65 -6.75 -15.21
C ALA A 168 24.20 -6.64 -14.66
N VAL A 169 23.88 -7.42 -13.61
CA VAL A 169 22.52 -7.53 -13.06
C VAL A 169 22.08 -6.27 -12.32
N HIS A 170 23.04 -5.57 -11.71
CA HIS A 170 22.82 -4.34 -10.95
C HIS A 170 22.04 -3.30 -11.75
N ARG A 171 22.50 -2.99 -12.96
CA ARG A 171 21.91 -1.94 -13.80
C ARG A 171 20.46 -2.27 -14.16
N GLN A 172 20.17 -3.53 -14.46
CA GLN A 172 18.84 -3.98 -14.84
C GLN A 172 17.86 -3.89 -13.67
N TYR A 173 18.21 -4.47 -12.51
CA TYR A 173 17.36 -4.40 -11.32
C TYR A 173 17.19 -2.97 -10.80
N ARG A 174 18.23 -2.15 -10.85
CA ARG A 174 18.13 -0.75 -10.45
C ARG A 174 17.14 0.01 -11.33
N ILE A 175 17.27 -0.07 -12.65
CA ILE A 175 16.36 0.61 -13.59
C ILE A 175 14.93 0.09 -13.43
N ALA A 176 14.75 -1.22 -13.40
CA ALA A 176 13.43 -1.84 -13.22
C ALA A 176 12.79 -1.45 -11.89
N GLY A 177 13.53 -1.57 -10.79
CA GLY A 177 13.08 -1.17 -9.45
C GLY A 177 12.64 0.29 -9.39
N HIS A 178 13.31 1.19 -10.11
CA HIS A 178 12.89 2.59 -10.21
C HIS A 178 11.58 2.79 -10.97
N TYR A 179 11.39 2.14 -12.13
CA TYR A 179 10.14 2.24 -12.88
C TYR A 179 8.97 1.60 -12.13
N VAL A 180 9.22 0.48 -11.45
CA VAL A 180 8.23 -0.19 -10.60
C VAL A 180 7.84 0.71 -9.43
N SER A 181 8.82 1.29 -8.74
CA SER A 181 8.60 2.27 -7.67
C SER A 181 7.80 3.48 -8.15
N LEU A 182 8.14 4.05 -9.32
CA LEU A 182 7.43 5.18 -9.91
C LEU A 182 5.96 4.83 -10.21
N THR A 183 5.73 3.69 -10.86
CA THR A 183 4.37 3.23 -11.20
C THR A 183 3.53 2.92 -9.96
N LEU A 184 4.13 2.38 -8.90
CA LEU A 184 3.46 2.15 -7.61
C LEU A 184 3.13 3.46 -6.88
N TRP A 185 4.00 4.47 -6.90
CA TRP A 185 3.67 5.79 -6.37
C TRP A 185 2.52 6.45 -7.15
N LEU A 186 2.51 6.33 -8.48
CA LEU A 186 1.39 6.79 -9.29
C LEU A 186 0.10 6.00 -8.98
N ALA A 187 0.20 4.69 -8.78
CA ALA A 187 -0.92 3.86 -8.36
C ALA A 187 -1.46 4.29 -6.98
N PHE A 188 -0.59 4.63 -6.03
CA PHE A 188 -0.97 5.15 -4.73
C PHE A 188 -1.71 6.49 -4.84
N CYS A 189 -1.21 7.43 -5.64
CA CYS A 189 -1.87 8.72 -5.87
C CYS A 189 -3.25 8.55 -6.54
N THR A 190 -3.35 7.69 -7.56
CA THR A 190 -4.62 7.43 -8.25
C THR A 190 -5.64 6.73 -7.34
N TRP A 191 -5.19 5.82 -6.46
CA TRP A 191 -6.01 5.21 -5.43
C TRP A 191 -6.53 6.24 -4.42
N LEU A 192 -5.68 7.17 -3.96
CA LEU A 192 -6.11 8.28 -3.09
C LEU A 192 -7.20 9.13 -3.77
N VAL A 193 -7.00 9.51 -5.03
CA VAL A 193 -8.00 10.27 -5.79
C VAL A 193 -9.29 9.46 -5.96
N SER A 194 -9.20 8.16 -6.22
CA SER A 194 -10.38 7.28 -6.30
C SER A 194 -11.19 7.28 -5.00
N ILE A 195 -10.53 7.18 -3.84
CA ILE A 195 -11.20 7.28 -2.53
C ILE A 195 -11.91 8.61 -2.35
N LEU A 196 -11.24 9.72 -2.68
CA LEU A 196 -11.81 11.06 -2.59
C LEU A 196 -13.05 11.21 -3.48
N LEU A 197 -12.98 10.76 -4.73
CA LEU A 197 -14.10 10.80 -5.68
C LEU A 197 -15.29 9.95 -5.21
N PHE A 198 -15.02 8.77 -4.66
CA PHE A 198 -16.08 7.95 -4.07
C PHE A 198 -16.73 8.64 -2.84
N SER A 199 -16.00 9.48 -2.11
CA SER A 199 -16.53 10.23 -0.96
C SER A 199 -17.38 11.42 -1.40
N MET A 200 -17.01 12.08 -2.50
CA MET A 200 -17.79 13.16 -3.12
C MET A 200 -18.98 12.64 -3.96
N SER A 201 -19.28 11.35 -3.88
CA SER A 201 -20.39 10.70 -4.61
C SER A 201 -20.27 10.70 -6.14
N ILE A 202 -19.07 10.94 -6.67
CA ILE A 202 -18.78 10.94 -8.12
C ILE A 202 -18.30 9.54 -8.53
N LEU A 203 -19.24 8.60 -8.62
CA LEU A 203 -18.96 7.16 -8.67
C LEU A 203 -18.31 6.67 -9.98
N LEU A 204 -18.70 7.25 -11.11
CA LEU A 204 -18.16 6.88 -12.43
C LEU A 204 -16.67 7.21 -12.54
N TYR A 205 -16.29 8.44 -12.21
CA TYR A 205 -14.88 8.87 -12.24
C TYR A 205 -14.05 8.16 -11.17
N GLY A 206 -14.62 7.88 -9.99
CA GLY A 206 -13.97 7.05 -8.97
C GLY A 206 -13.63 5.64 -9.48
N GLY A 207 -14.55 5.02 -10.23
CA GLY A 207 -14.35 3.73 -10.90
C GLY A 207 -13.27 3.78 -11.99
N HIS A 208 -13.25 4.82 -12.82
CA HIS A 208 -12.19 5.01 -13.82
C HIS A 208 -10.81 5.20 -13.20
N MET A 209 -10.71 5.97 -12.12
CA MET A 209 -9.43 6.12 -11.38
C MET A 209 -8.98 4.81 -10.75
N LEU A 210 -9.90 3.97 -10.27
CA LEU A 210 -9.59 2.65 -9.73
C LEU A 210 -9.08 1.68 -10.81
N LEU A 211 -9.65 1.74 -12.03
CA LEU A 211 -9.15 1.03 -13.19
C LEU A 211 -7.75 1.50 -13.58
N LEU A 212 -7.51 2.81 -13.57
CA LEU A 212 -6.19 3.37 -13.81
C LEU A 212 -5.17 2.86 -12.78
N THR A 213 -5.53 2.83 -11.49
CA THR A 213 -4.70 2.21 -10.44
C THR A 213 -4.36 0.75 -10.78
N ALA A 214 -5.35 -0.05 -11.20
CA ALA A 214 -5.11 -1.44 -11.58
C ALA A 214 -4.12 -1.55 -12.75
N THR A 215 -4.29 -0.74 -13.79
CA THR A 215 -3.38 -0.74 -14.95
C THR A 215 -1.95 -0.37 -14.58
N LEU A 216 -1.76 0.62 -13.69
CA LEU A 216 -0.44 1.01 -13.20
C LEU A 216 0.21 -0.13 -12.39
N ILE A 217 -0.56 -0.83 -11.56
CA ILE A 217 -0.10 -2.02 -10.84
C ILE A 217 0.34 -3.11 -11.83
N PHE A 218 -0.44 -3.40 -12.88
CA PHE A 218 -0.04 -4.40 -13.89
C PHE A 218 1.21 -3.99 -14.67
N PHE A 219 1.35 -2.71 -15.03
CA PHE A 219 2.59 -2.22 -15.63
C PHE A 219 3.80 -2.41 -14.71
N SER A 220 3.65 -2.19 -13.40
CA SER A 220 4.71 -2.44 -12.42
C SER A 220 5.16 -3.92 -12.44
N LEU A 221 4.21 -4.87 -12.50
CA LEU A 221 4.51 -6.30 -12.59
C LEU A 221 5.24 -6.66 -13.90
N ILE A 222 4.83 -6.06 -15.02
CA ILE A 222 5.46 -6.28 -16.32
C ILE A 222 6.90 -5.76 -16.32
N PHE A 223 7.16 -4.56 -15.78
CA PHE A 223 8.50 -4.00 -15.68
C PHE A 223 9.43 -4.89 -14.84
N PHE A 224 8.95 -5.38 -13.69
CA PHE A 224 9.73 -6.29 -12.85
C PHE A 224 10.01 -7.63 -13.54
N SER A 225 8.98 -8.23 -14.17
CA SER A 225 9.12 -9.52 -14.85
C SER A 225 10.08 -9.47 -16.05
N THR A 226 10.06 -8.36 -16.79
CA THR A 226 10.97 -8.15 -17.92
C THR A 226 12.43 -8.13 -17.47
N ALA A 227 12.71 -7.52 -16.31
CA ALA A 227 14.07 -7.45 -15.75
C ALA A 227 14.59 -8.81 -15.26
N ARG A 228 13.71 -9.67 -14.75
CA ARG A 228 14.08 -11.02 -14.32
C ARG A 228 14.38 -11.94 -15.51
N ASN A 229 13.57 -11.90 -16.56
CA ASN A 229 13.72 -12.79 -17.72
C ASN A 229 15.03 -12.57 -18.51
N THR A 230 15.67 -11.42 -18.36
CA THR A 230 16.96 -11.12 -19.01
C THR A 230 18.17 -11.68 -18.25
N LEU A 231 17.98 -12.24 -17.06
CA LEU A 231 19.08 -12.70 -16.20
C LEU A 231 19.43 -14.18 -16.41
N LYS A 232 20.71 -14.47 -16.66
CA LYS A 232 21.30 -15.81 -16.59
C LYS A 232 22.64 -15.79 -15.83
N CYS A 233 22.68 -15.17 -14.65
CA CYS A 233 23.86 -15.23 -13.78
C CYS A 233 23.64 -16.30 -12.70
N PRO A 234 24.26 -17.50 -12.80
CA PRO A 234 24.15 -18.50 -11.76
C PRO A 234 24.97 -18.07 -10.53
N ILE A 235 24.32 -18.01 -9.36
CA ILE A 235 24.98 -17.84 -8.08
C ILE A 235 25.23 -19.24 -7.53
N GLN A 236 26.49 -19.64 -7.40
CA GLN A 236 26.89 -20.98 -6.96
C GLN A 236 27.67 -20.90 -5.64
N PHE A 237 27.30 -21.77 -4.72
CA PHE A 237 28.00 -22.04 -3.47
C PHE A 237 28.52 -23.48 -3.52
N GLY A 238 29.77 -23.64 -3.96
CA GLY A 238 30.34 -24.97 -4.21
C GLY A 238 29.54 -25.71 -5.28
N SER A 239 28.88 -26.81 -4.90
CA SER A 239 28.07 -27.64 -5.80
C SER A 239 26.60 -27.24 -5.89
N VAL A 240 26.14 -26.27 -5.08
CA VAL A 240 24.72 -25.90 -4.99
C VAL A 240 24.49 -24.52 -5.60
N SER A 241 23.46 -24.36 -6.45
CA SER A 241 23.10 -23.07 -7.04
C SER A 241 21.92 -22.42 -6.31
N LEU A 242 22.05 -21.14 -5.95
CA LEU A 242 20.93 -20.34 -5.48
C LEU A 242 20.06 -19.95 -6.68
N ARG A 243 18.79 -20.38 -6.64
CA ARG A 243 17.75 -19.95 -7.58
C ARG A 243 16.78 -19.02 -6.87
N THR A 244 16.38 -17.97 -7.56
CA THR A 244 15.43 -16.99 -7.08
C THR A 244 14.08 -17.21 -7.75
N ASP A 245 13.00 -17.06 -6.99
CA ASP A 245 11.62 -17.16 -7.43
C ASP A 245 10.83 -15.88 -7.07
N TYR A 246 9.68 -15.68 -7.71
CA TYR A 246 8.80 -14.56 -7.38
C TYR A 246 8.39 -14.62 -5.91
N GLY A 247 8.70 -13.55 -5.18
CA GLY A 247 8.42 -13.45 -3.75
C GLY A 247 6.96 -13.13 -3.45
N GLU A 248 6.63 -13.10 -2.16
CA GLU A 248 5.27 -12.85 -1.68
C GLU A 248 4.73 -11.48 -2.15
N SER A 249 5.59 -10.47 -2.22
CA SER A 249 5.17 -9.11 -2.61
C SER A 249 4.69 -9.06 -4.07
N PHE A 250 5.28 -9.87 -4.94
CA PHE A 250 4.86 -9.96 -6.34
C PHE A 250 3.45 -10.54 -6.46
N TRP A 251 3.18 -11.66 -5.78
CA TRP A 251 1.87 -12.31 -5.78
C TRP A 251 0.79 -11.45 -5.10
N LEU A 252 1.15 -10.79 -4.01
CA LEU A 252 0.27 -9.88 -3.30
C LEU A 252 -0.11 -8.65 -4.16
N THR A 253 0.86 -8.12 -4.93
CA THR A 253 0.62 -7.05 -5.91
C THR A 253 -0.27 -7.50 -7.05
N LEU A 254 -0.07 -8.72 -7.56
CA LEU A 254 -0.93 -9.31 -8.60
C LEU A 254 -2.38 -9.47 -8.10
N GLY A 255 -2.56 -10.00 -6.89
CA GLY A 255 -3.87 -10.15 -6.26
C GLY A 255 -4.57 -8.79 -6.06
N ALA A 256 -3.83 -7.79 -5.58
CA ALA A 256 -4.33 -6.43 -5.40
C ALA A 256 -4.72 -5.76 -6.74
N GLY A 257 -3.90 -5.92 -7.78
CA GLY A 257 -4.20 -5.43 -9.12
C GLY A 257 -5.47 -6.04 -9.71
N LEU A 258 -5.64 -7.37 -9.57
CA LEU A 258 -6.87 -8.06 -9.99
C LEU A 258 -8.09 -7.61 -9.20
N LEU A 259 -7.96 -7.43 -7.89
CA LEU A 259 -9.05 -6.93 -7.04
C LEU A 259 -9.48 -5.50 -7.47
N CYS A 260 -8.53 -4.59 -7.69
CA CYS A 260 -8.83 -3.25 -8.21
C CYS A 260 -9.50 -3.28 -9.59
N LEU A 261 -9.05 -4.16 -10.49
CA LEU A 261 -9.65 -4.33 -11.81
C LEU A 261 -11.11 -4.78 -11.71
N LEU A 262 -11.37 -5.81 -10.90
CA LEU A 262 -12.73 -6.35 -10.71
C LEU A 262 -13.66 -5.33 -10.07
N LEU A 263 -13.19 -4.61 -9.04
CA LEU A 263 -13.97 -3.56 -8.38
C LEU A 263 -14.23 -2.38 -9.32
N GLY A 264 -13.22 -1.93 -10.07
CA GLY A 264 -13.35 -0.83 -11.03
C GLY A 264 -14.33 -1.16 -12.16
N LEU A 265 -14.19 -2.34 -12.78
CA LEU A 265 -15.12 -2.82 -13.81
C LEU A 265 -16.53 -2.99 -13.26
N GLY A 266 -16.66 -3.55 -12.04
CA GLY A 266 -17.95 -3.71 -11.37
C GLY A 266 -18.68 -2.38 -11.18
N VAL A 267 -17.98 -1.33 -10.75
CA VAL A 267 -18.57 0.01 -10.61
C VAL A 267 -19.00 0.59 -11.95
N VAL A 268 -18.17 0.49 -12.98
CA VAL A 268 -18.48 1.02 -14.33
C VAL A 268 -19.69 0.29 -14.93
N ILE A 269 -19.68 -1.04 -14.92
CA ILE A 269 -20.78 -1.86 -15.45
C ILE A 269 -22.08 -1.60 -14.68
N LEU A 270 -22.03 -1.54 -13.34
CA LEU A 270 -23.21 -1.30 -12.53
C LEU A 270 -23.79 0.11 -12.76
N ASN A 271 -22.94 1.10 -13.00
CA ASN A 271 -23.37 2.45 -13.37
C ASN A 271 -24.08 2.46 -14.73
N SER A 272 -23.59 1.68 -15.71
CA SER A 272 -24.21 1.57 -17.04
C SER A 272 -25.53 0.79 -17.04
N VAL A 273 -25.64 -0.26 -16.23
CA VAL A 273 -26.79 -1.18 -16.27
C VAL A 273 -27.90 -0.78 -15.30
N ARG A 274 -27.55 -0.35 -14.07
CA ARG A 274 -28.54 0.02 -13.02
C ARG A 274 -28.01 1.15 -12.12
N PRO A 275 -28.02 2.42 -12.57
CA PRO A 275 -27.54 3.55 -11.77
C PRO A 275 -28.29 3.70 -10.44
N GLU A 276 -29.57 3.34 -10.41
CA GLU A 276 -30.40 3.42 -9.19
C GLU A 276 -29.99 2.41 -8.11
N LYS A 277 -29.51 1.21 -8.48
CA LYS A 277 -28.98 0.24 -7.49
C LYS A 277 -27.61 0.66 -6.97
N LEU A 278 -26.82 1.31 -7.80
CA LEU A 278 -25.51 1.88 -7.42
C LEU A 278 -25.68 3.01 -6.41
N LYS A 279 -26.61 3.95 -6.64
CA LYS A 279 -26.95 5.01 -5.68
C LYS A 279 -27.44 4.44 -4.33
N LEU A 280 -28.21 3.35 -4.34
CA LEU A 280 -28.63 2.67 -3.11
C LEU A 280 -27.47 2.01 -2.35
N ILE A 281 -26.52 1.36 -3.04
CA ILE A 281 -25.33 0.76 -2.42
C ILE A 281 -24.45 1.84 -1.78
N PHE A 282 -24.32 3.00 -2.43
CA PHE A 282 -23.62 4.16 -1.89
C PHE A 282 -24.48 5.00 -0.92
N SER A 283 -25.69 4.54 -0.59
CA SER A 283 -26.62 5.20 0.34
C SER A 283 -26.95 6.66 -0.01
N LEU A 284 -26.87 7.05 -1.30
CA LEU A 284 -27.18 8.40 -1.78
C LEU A 284 -28.67 8.75 -1.71
N ASP A 285 -29.55 7.75 -1.70
CA ASP A 285 -31.01 7.95 -1.85
C ASP A 285 -31.75 8.35 -0.55
N LYS A 286 -31.00 8.72 0.52
CA LYS A 286 -31.62 9.22 1.75
C LYS A 286 -31.77 10.74 1.77
N SER A 287 -30.88 11.51 1.15
CA SER A 287 -30.99 12.97 1.12
C SER A 287 -32.11 13.47 0.19
N SER A 288 -32.34 12.78 -0.93
CA SER A 288 -33.41 13.11 -1.87
C SER A 288 -34.81 12.88 -1.30
N LYS A 289 -34.97 11.93 -0.37
CA LYS A 289 -36.25 11.65 0.28
C LYS A 289 -36.53 12.58 1.46
N GLU A 290 -35.52 13.10 2.14
CA GLU A 290 -35.73 14.08 3.22
C GLU A 290 -36.17 15.45 2.64
N GLU A 291 -35.61 15.89 1.51
CA GLU A 291 -36.05 17.13 0.83
C GLU A 291 -37.46 17.04 0.22
N MET A 292 -37.95 15.83 -0.10
CA MET A 292 -39.29 15.64 -0.66
C MET A 292 -40.39 15.66 0.41
N TRP A 293 -40.08 15.34 1.66
CA TRP A 293 -41.04 15.40 2.76
C TRP A 293 -41.25 16.84 3.28
N ASP A 294 -40.24 17.70 3.23
CA ASP A 294 -40.35 19.11 3.67
C ASP A 294 -41.22 19.98 2.73
N LYS A 295 -41.44 19.57 1.48
CA LYS A 295 -42.37 20.26 0.56
C LYS A 295 -43.83 19.81 0.68
N SER A 296 -44.12 18.74 1.44
CA SER A 296 -45.46 18.17 1.54
C SER A 296 -46.34 18.80 2.64
N CYS A 297 -45.79 19.69 3.46
CA CYS A 297 -46.52 20.38 4.52
C CYS A 297 -46.70 21.87 4.19
N LEU A 298 -47.57 22.17 3.20
CA LEU A 298 -48.25 23.46 3.12
C LEU A 298 -49.67 23.30 3.72
N PRO A 299 -50.16 24.22 4.57
CA PRO A 299 -51.57 24.27 4.89
C PRO A 299 -52.36 24.83 3.70
N ALA A 300 -53.46 24.16 3.39
CA ALA A 300 -54.34 24.41 2.25
C ALA A 300 -55.05 25.78 2.32
N GLU A 301 -55.17 26.45 1.18
CA GLU A 301 -56.19 27.48 0.96
C GLU A 301 -57.60 26.84 0.91
N PRO A 302 -58.62 27.46 1.51
CA PRO A 302 -60.00 27.03 1.33
C PRO A 302 -60.66 27.77 0.14
N SER A 303 -61.34 27.01 -0.71
CA SER A 303 -62.24 27.52 -1.76
C SER A 303 -63.61 26.83 -1.67
N CYS A 304 -64.66 27.62 -1.98
CA CYS A 304 -66.10 27.32 -2.24
C CYS A 304 -67.05 28.03 -1.25
N SER A 305 -67.78 29.10 -1.60
CA SER A 305 -68.89 29.32 -2.57
C SER A 305 -70.29 29.27 -1.92
N ALA A 306 -71.03 30.38 -1.93
CA ALA A 306 -72.49 30.46 -2.07
C ALA A 306 -72.97 31.94 -2.14
N GLN A 307 -73.92 32.22 -3.03
CA GLN A 307 -74.60 33.50 -3.31
C GLN A 307 -75.60 33.90 -2.21
N ASP A 308 -75.77 35.20 -1.93
CA ASP A 308 -76.97 35.99 -2.26
C ASP A 308 -76.96 37.43 -1.68
N GLU A 309 -77.54 38.34 -2.47
CA GLU A 309 -78.17 39.67 -2.21
C GLU A 309 -77.69 40.65 -1.10
N LEU A 310 -77.53 41.93 -1.52
CA LEU A 310 -78.18 43.15 -0.99
C LEU A 310 -77.24 44.38 -0.75
N MET A 311 -77.42 45.39 -1.62
CA MET A 311 -77.37 46.86 -1.44
C MET A 311 -76.19 47.62 -0.75
N VAL A 312 -75.60 48.52 -1.55
CA VAL A 312 -75.44 50.00 -1.35
C VAL A 312 -74.24 50.53 -0.49
N PRO A 313 -73.68 51.73 -0.82
CA PRO A 313 -72.23 51.98 -0.83
C PRO A 313 -71.73 53.12 0.09
N LEU A 314 -70.41 53.19 0.29
CA LEU A 314 -69.63 54.37 0.72
C LEU A 314 -68.22 54.17 0.11
N GLY A 315 -67.60 55.04 -0.68
CA GLY A 315 -67.72 56.48 -0.81
C GLY A 315 -66.53 57.17 -0.15
N GLU A 316 -65.36 57.22 -0.81
CA GLU A 316 -64.33 58.28 -0.70
C GLU A 316 -63.16 57.97 -1.66
N LEU A 317 -63.13 58.56 -2.86
CA LEU A 317 -62.49 59.83 -3.26
C LEU A 317 -60.97 59.76 -3.50
N CYS A 318 -60.64 59.71 -4.79
CA CYS A 318 -59.58 60.44 -5.52
C CYS A 318 -58.16 60.58 -4.93
N HIS A 319 -57.18 59.99 -5.63
CA HIS A 319 -56.27 60.83 -6.42
C HIS A 319 -55.77 60.08 -7.66
N VAL A 320 -56.06 60.66 -8.83
CA VAL A 320 -55.50 60.32 -10.13
C VAL A 320 -54.21 61.12 -10.30
N THR A 321 -53.12 60.49 -10.72
CA THR A 321 -52.34 60.93 -11.89
C THR A 321 -51.43 59.83 -12.42
N ALA A 322 -51.64 59.51 -13.69
CA ALA A 322 -50.80 58.66 -14.52
C ALA A 322 -49.40 59.28 -14.71
N THR A 323 -48.36 58.45 -14.84
CA THR A 323 -47.66 58.18 -16.12
C THR A 323 -46.42 57.29 -15.93
N LYS A 324 -46.40 56.23 -16.75
CA LYS A 324 -45.28 55.50 -17.38
C LYS A 324 -43.88 55.56 -16.74
N LEU A 325 -43.38 54.37 -16.39
CA LEU A 325 -42.35 53.68 -17.19
C LEU A 325 -42.48 52.17 -17.04
#